data_AF-A0A918URZ9-F1
#
_entry.id   AF-A0A918URZ9-F1
#
_cell.length_a   1.000
_cell.length_b   1.000
_cell.length_c   1.000
_cell.angle_alpha   90.00
_cell.angle_beta   90.00
_cell.angle_gamma   90.00
#
_symmetry.space_group_name_H-M   'P 1'
#
loop_
_entity.id
_entity.type
_entity.pdbx_description
1 polymer ?
#
loop_
_entity_poly.entity_id
_entity_poly.type
_entity_poly.pdbx_seq_one_letter_code
_entity_poly.pdbx_strand_id
1 'polypeptide(L)'
;MSIKSRILALVGAFAVMALAIAALGVLTIRDYDRMMKNYGLSYDNTYYGEHLNYLVSSAVMESRGIYLSKDTTSARVFAKRLENDLTEIEQTLEDWRVNGGPAKLASFGVIEKQAADFITFRRELIRLGTTVSPAEADKLGNNERARARRIAFQADVEKAVLASRKDLANHQAIAREYNAKRAIHFMTVAIMGIVLMVAISVWIVVEFISKPLKTIANAIISVSEGKYDTPIPDAHPHHDPAHVHHSHDEIASVWRAIEHLRDRAIEADRLAREQREIERLKQMELRQIILD
;
A
#
# COMPACT_ATOMS: atom_id res chain seq x y z
N MET A 1 -32.21 -3.80 18.78
CA MET A 1 -30.78 -3.38 18.89
C MET A 1 -30.69 -2.15 19.75
N SER A 2 -29.93 -2.17 20.85
CA SER A 2 -29.70 -0.99 21.71
C SER A 2 -28.99 0.14 20.95
N ILE A 3 -29.13 1.39 21.39
CA ILE A 3 -28.44 2.56 20.80
C ILE A 3 -26.93 2.32 20.88
N LYS A 4 -26.43 1.76 21.99
CA LYS A 4 -25.03 1.35 22.14
C LYS A 4 -24.58 0.42 21.01
N SER A 5 -25.37 -0.61 20.67
CA SER A 5 -25.02 -1.54 19.58
C SER A 5 -25.03 -0.88 18.20
N ARG A 6 -25.91 0.10 17.97
CA ARG A 6 -25.97 0.87 16.71
C ARG A 6 -24.74 1.78 16.55
N ILE A 7 -24.35 2.48 17.62
CA ILE A 7 -23.15 3.32 17.64
C ILE A 7 -21.88 2.46 17.48
N LEU A 8 -21.76 1.34 18.21
CA LEU A 8 -20.63 0.42 18.08
C LEU A 8 -20.54 -0.20 16.69
N ALA A 9 -21.66 -0.53 16.05
CA ALA A 9 -21.67 -1.01 14.67
C ALA A 9 -21.13 0.04 13.70
N LEU A 10 -21.49 1.31 13.89
CA LEU A 10 -21.02 2.43 13.07
C LEU A 10 -19.52 2.68 13.26
N VAL A 11 -19.04 2.69 14.52
CA VAL A 11 -17.60 2.77 14.83
C VAL A 11 -16.83 1.58 14.26
N GLY A 12 -17.40 0.37 14.37
CA GLY A 12 -16.82 -0.84 13.78
C GLY A 12 -16.69 -0.75 12.27
N ALA A 13 -17.70 -0.20 11.58
CA ALA A 13 -17.66 0.01 10.13
C ALA A 13 -16.55 1.01 9.73
N PHE A 14 -16.32 2.08 10.50
CA PHE A 14 -15.18 2.99 10.28
C PHE A 14 -13.83 2.30 10.51
N ALA A 15 -13.72 1.45 11.53
CA ALA A 15 -12.50 0.69 11.78
C ALA A 15 -12.19 -0.29 10.64
N VAL A 16 -13.21 -1.01 10.14
CA VAL A 16 -13.07 -1.92 8.98
C VAL A 16 -12.64 -1.15 7.73
N MET A 17 -13.21 0.03 7.48
CA MET A 17 -12.78 0.88 6.37
C MET A 17 -11.33 1.32 6.49
N ALA A 18 -10.90 1.78 7.67
CA ALA A 18 -9.51 2.17 7.89
C ALA A 18 -8.55 1.00 7.64
N LEU A 19 -8.91 -0.20 8.09
CA LEU A 19 -8.14 -1.42 7.82
C LEU A 19 -8.09 -1.77 6.33
N ALA A 20 -9.19 -1.61 5.60
CA ALA A 20 -9.24 -1.86 4.16
C ALA A 20 -8.33 -0.88 3.39
N ILE A 21 -8.35 0.40 3.74
CA ILE A 21 -7.45 1.42 3.15
C ILE A 21 -5.99 1.09 3.45
N ALA A 22 -5.67 0.74 4.70
CA ALA A 22 -4.33 0.33 5.09
C ALA A 22 -3.86 -0.92 4.32
N ALA A 23 -4.72 -1.93 4.18
CA ALA A 23 -4.42 -3.14 3.42
C ALA A 23 -4.13 -2.85 1.94
N LEU A 24 -4.94 -1.99 1.29
CA LEU A 24 -4.71 -1.54 -0.09
C LEU A 24 -3.38 -0.80 -0.24
N GLY A 25 -3.03 0.05 0.75
CA GLY A 25 -1.74 0.73 0.81
C GLY A 25 -0.57 -0.26 0.85
N VAL A 26 -0.65 -1.26 1.74
CA VAL A 26 0.38 -2.32 1.85
C VAL A 26 0.52 -3.13 0.57
N LEU A 27 -0.60 -3.53 -0.05
CA LEU A 27 -0.57 -4.25 -1.33
C LEU A 27 0.10 -3.45 -2.43
N THR A 28 -0.16 -2.14 -2.47
CA THR A 28 0.44 -1.25 -3.48
C THR A 28 1.94 -1.09 -3.28
N ILE A 29 2.40 -0.96 -2.04
CA ILE A 29 3.84 -0.92 -1.72
C ILE A 29 4.50 -2.22 -2.16
N ARG A 30 3.89 -3.38 -1.88
CA ARG A 30 4.43 -4.69 -2.30
C ARG A 30 4.53 -4.85 -3.82
N ASP A 31 3.54 -4.38 -4.56
CA ASP A 31 3.56 -4.37 -6.02
C ASP A 31 4.67 -3.45 -6.55
N TYR A 32 4.85 -2.28 -5.92
CA TYR A 32 5.90 -1.33 -6.26
C TYR A 32 7.29 -1.91 -5.98
N ASP A 33 7.50 -2.56 -4.85
CA ASP A 33 8.76 -3.25 -4.50
C ASP A 33 9.12 -4.31 -5.53
N ARG A 34 8.15 -5.12 -5.99
CA ARG A 34 8.38 -6.15 -7.01
C ARG A 34 8.81 -5.53 -8.33
N MET A 35 8.16 -4.45 -8.72
CA MET A 35 8.45 -3.72 -9.94
C MET A 35 9.83 -3.06 -9.89
N MET A 36 10.18 -2.48 -8.74
CA MET A 36 11.49 -1.86 -8.50
C MET A 36 12.61 -2.90 -8.48
N LYS A 37 12.37 -4.10 -7.95
CA LYS A 37 13.34 -5.21 -8.02
C LYS A 37 13.65 -5.61 -9.46
N ASN A 38 12.64 -5.80 -10.30
CA ASN A 38 12.84 -6.15 -11.71
C ASN A 38 13.54 -5.04 -12.50
N TYR A 39 13.22 -3.79 -12.17
CA TYR A 39 13.91 -2.61 -12.69
C TYR A 39 15.38 -2.61 -12.29
N GLY A 40 15.68 -2.79 -11.00
CA GLY A 40 17.03 -2.85 -10.46
C GLY A 40 17.87 -3.93 -11.13
N LEU A 41 17.34 -5.15 -11.26
CA LEU A 41 18.02 -6.23 -11.97
C LEU A 41 18.37 -5.87 -13.42
N SER A 42 17.44 -5.27 -14.17
CA SER A 42 17.69 -4.89 -15.57
C SER A 42 18.69 -3.75 -15.69
N TYR A 43 18.66 -2.82 -14.73
CA TYR A 43 19.63 -1.73 -14.61
C TYR A 43 21.03 -2.26 -14.29
N ASP A 44 21.17 -3.11 -13.28
CA ASP A 44 22.45 -3.69 -12.85
C ASP A 44 23.09 -4.50 -13.99
N ASN A 45 22.31 -5.35 -14.66
CA ASN A 45 22.79 -6.09 -15.84
C ASN A 45 23.27 -5.17 -16.97
N THR A 46 22.59 -4.04 -17.19
CA THR A 46 23.01 -3.05 -18.19
C THR A 46 24.31 -2.37 -17.75
N TYR A 47 24.39 -1.95 -16.48
CA TYR A 47 25.56 -1.32 -15.91
C TYR A 47 26.80 -2.22 -16.01
N TYR A 48 26.72 -3.47 -15.55
CA TYR A 48 27.86 -4.39 -15.58
C TYR A 48 28.33 -4.69 -17.00
N GLY A 49 27.40 -4.87 -17.96
CA GLY A 49 27.77 -5.10 -19.35
C GLY A 49 28.45 -3.89 -20.00
N GLU A 50 27.94 -2.68 -19.76
CA GLU A 50 28.55 -1.44 -20.27
C GLU A 50 29.92 -1.18 -19.63
N HIS A 51 30.03 -1.39 -18.32
CA HIS A 51 31.29 -1.24 -17.57
C HIS A 51 32.34 -2.26 -18.05
N LEU A 52 31.93 -3.51 -18.27
CA LEU A 52 32.80 -4.54 -18.86
C LEU A 52 33.28 -4.12 -20.26
N ASN A 53 32.39 -3.59 -21.12
CA ASN A 53 32.75 -3.09 -22.44
C ASN A 53 33.77 -1.94 -22.39
N TYR A 54 33.61 -1.03 -21.41
CA TYR A 54 34.58 0.03 -21.13
C TYR A 54 35.93 -0.55 -20.71
N LEU A 55 35.97 -1.46 -19.73
CA LEU A 55 37.21 -2.07 -19.24
C LEU A 55 37.94 -2.87 -20.33
N VAL A 56 37.21 -3.62 -21.16
CA VAL A 56 37.80 -4.33 -22.31
C VAL A 56 38.44 -3.35 -23.29
N SER A 57 37.81 -2.20 -23.52
CA SER A 57 38.35 -1.15 -24.40
C SER A 57 39.60 -0.49 -23.79
N SER A 58 39.58 -0.21 -22.49
CA SER A 58 40.72 0.30 -21.73
C SER A 58 41.90 -0.68 -21.78
N ALA A 59 41.66 -1.96 -21.50
CA ALA A 59 42.66 -3.01 -21.54
C ALA A 59 43.32 -3.15 -22.93
N VAL A 60 42.57 -2.89 -24.02
CA VAL A 60 43.14 -2.84 -25.37
C VAL A 60 44.06 -1.63 -25.55
N MET A 61 43.69 -0.46 -25.02
CA MET A 61 44.54 0.73 -25.07
C MET A 61 45.83 0.54 -24.26
N GLU A 62 45.74 -0.01 -23.05
CA GLU A 62 46.92 -0.30 -22.23
C GLU A 62 47.80 -1.40 -22.86
N SER A 63 47.20 -2.42 -23.48
CA SER A 63 47.94 -3.40 -24.29
C SER A 63 48.76 -2.72 -25.39
N ARG A 64 48.18 -1.75 -26.11
CA ARG A 64 48.90 -0.96 -27.13
C ARG A 64 50.08 -0.22 -26.54
N GLY A 65 49.91 0.39 -25.37
CA GLY A 65 51.00 1.07 -24.67
C GLY A 65 52.17 0.13 -24.37
N ILE A 66 51.90 -1.12 -23.99
CA ILE A 66 52.94 -2.13 -23.71
C ILE A 66 53.78 -2.42 -24.95
N TYR A 67 53.15 -2.81 -26.07
CA TYR A 67 53.92 -3.24 -27.24
C TYR A 67 54.49 -2.09 -28.08
N LEU A 68 53.96 -0.87 -27.94
CA LEU A 68 54.54 0.35 -28.54
C LEU A 68 55.62 1.01 -27.65
N SER A 69 55.87 0.48 -26.46
CA SER A 69 56.91 1.01 -25.57
C SER A 69 58.30 0.75 -26.12
N LYS A 70 59.22 1.69 -25.88
CA LYS A 70 60.63 1.60 -26.30
C LYS A 70 61.40 0.43 -25.66
N ASP A 71 61.06 0.09 -24.42
CA ASP A 71 61.74 -0.90 -23.60
C ASP A 71 60.79 -1.47 -22.54
N THR A 72 61.22 -2.56 -21.89
CA THR A 72 60.45 -3.23 -20.83
C THR A 72 60.18 -2.33 -19.64
N THR A 73 61.06 -1.38 -19.33
CA THR A 73 60.89 -0.42 -18.23
C THR A 73 59.72 0.52 -18.48
N SER A 74 59.62 1.07 -19.69
CA SER A 74 58.53 1.95 -20.13
C SER A 74 57.21 1.18 -20.23
N ALA A 75 57.28 -0.07 -20.67
CA ALA A 75 56.12 -0.97 -20.73
C ALA A 75 55.49 -1.27 -19.36
N ARG A 76 56.28 -1.22 -18.26
CA ARG A 76 55.76 -1.50 -16.90
C ARG A 76 54.64 -0.55 -16.47
N VAL A 77 54.65 0.70 -16.94
CA VAL A 77 53.61 1.68 -16.58
C VAL A 77 52.26 1.26 -17.14
N PHE A 78 52.22 0.88 -18.42
CA PHE A 78 51.02 0.38 -19.09
C PHE A 78 50.63 -1.01 -18.57
N ALA A 79 51.61 -1.89 -18.30
CA ALA A 79 51.35 -3.19 -17.71
C ALA A 79 50.66 -3.11 -16.35
N LYS A 80 51.06 -2.14 -15.50
CA LYS A 80 50.41 -1.92 -14.21
C LYS A 80 48.95 -1.50 -14.37
N ARG A 81 48.65 -0.59 -15.29
CA ARG A 81 47.27 -0.16 -15.57
C ARG A 81 46.44 -1.28 -16.18
N LEU A 82 47.03 -2.04 -17.12
CA LEU A 82 46.37 -3.21 -17.68
C LEU A 82 46.03 -4.23 -16.58
N GLU A 83 46.94 -4.56 -15.66
CA GLU A 83 46.63 -5.50 -14.57
C GLU A 83 45.50 -4.99 -13.66
N ASN A 84 45.43 -3.68 -13.42
CA ASN A 84 44.32 -3.08 -12.68
C ASN A 84 43.00 -3.26 -13.44
N ASP A 85 42.96 -2.97 -14.74
CA ASP A 85 41.76 -3.18 -15.57
C ASP A 85 41.33 -4.66 -15.56
N LEU A 86 42.28 -5.60 -15.62
CA LEU A 86 41.98 -7.04 -15.57
C LEU A 86 41.41 -7.46 -14.21
N THR A 87 41.94 -6.92 -13.12
CA THR A 87 41.42 -7.15 -11.77
C THR A 87 40.00 -6.60 -11.63
N GLU A 88 39.74 -5.42 -12.20
CA GLU A 88 38.42 -4.80 -12.18
C GLU A 88 37.41 -5.58 -13.05
N ILE A 89 37.87 -6.18 -14.17
CA ILE A 89 37.04 -7.12 -14.95
C ILE A 89 36.65 -8.33 -14.09
N GLU A 90 37.58 -8.93 -13.37
CA GLU A 90 37.29 -10.06 -12.47
C GLU A 90 36.24 -9.70 -11.41
N GLN A 91 36.39 -8.52 -10.79
CA GLN A 91 35.43 -8.00 -9.81
C GLN A 91 34.06 -7.73 -10.44
N THR A 92 34.03 -7.08 -11.61
CA THR A 92 32.80 -6.77 -12.34
C THR A 92 32.02 -8.04 -12.70
N LEU A 93 32.72 -9.11 -13.10
CA LEU A 93 32.08 -10.40 -13.41
C LEU A 93 31.50 -11.07 -12.17
N GLU A 94 32.21 -11.03 -11.04
CA GLU A 94 31.73 -11.58 -9.77
C GLU A 94 30.50 -10.82 -9.27
N ASP A 95 30.55 -9.49 -9.30
CA ASP A 95 29.42 -8.64 -8.92
C ASP A 95 28.22 -8.88 -9.85
N TRP A 96 28.47 -9.00 -11.16
CA TRP A 96 27.43 -9.32 -12.13
C TRP A 96 26.85 -10.72 -11.89
N ARG A 97 27.68 -11.71 -11.51
CA ARG A 97 27.22 -13.07 -11.17
C ARG A 97 26.31 -13.07 -9.94
N VAL A 98 26.65 -12.29 -8.92
CA VAL A 98 25.88 -12.21 -7.67
C VAL A 98 24.58 -11.41 -7.86
N ASN A 99 24.63 -10.29 -8.58
CA ASN A 99 23.53 -9.32 -8.65
C ASN A 99 22.70 -9.40 -9.94
N GLY A 100 23.19 -10.04 -11.02
CA GLY A 100 22.54 -10.09 -12.34
C GLY A 100 21.27 -10.94 -12.42
N GLY A 101 20.98 -11.73 -11.39
CA GLY A 101 19.76 -12.52 -11.27
C GLY A 101 19.74 -13.83 -12.11
N PRO A 102 19.02 -14.87 -11.65
CA PRO A 102 19.17 -16.24 -12.13
C PRO A 102 18.80 -16.46 -13.60
N ALA A 103 17.81 -15.73 -14.13
CA ALA A 103 17.36 -15.89 -15.52
C ALA A 103 18.41 -15.44 -16.54
N LYS A 104 19.29 -14.50 -16.17
CA LYS A 104 20.36 -13.99 -17.06
C LYS A 104 21.68 -14.74 -16.88
N LEU A 105 21.87 -15.42 -15.75
CA LEU A 105 23.05 -16.26 -15.48
C LEU A 105 23.23 -17.41 -16.49
N ALA A 106 22.14 -17.98 -17.01
CA ALA A 106 22.21 -19.07 -17.99
C ALA A 106 22.90 -18.64 -19.31
N SER A 107 22.73 -17.38 -19.72
CA SER A 107 23.43 -16.77 -20.87
C SER A 107 24.78 -16.15 -20.50
N PHE A 108 25.00 -15.86 -19.21
CA PHE A 108 26.20 -15.18 -18.71
C PHE A 108 27.46 -16.05 -18.77
N GLY A 109 27.34 -17.37 -18.68
CA GLY A 109 28.49 -18.28 -18.70
C GLY A 109 29.35 -18.19 -19.97
N VAL A 110 28.78 -17.75 -21.11
CA VAL A 110 29.56 -17.48 -22.34
C VAL A 110 30.46 -16.25 -22.15
N ILE A 111 29.93 -15.19 -21.54
CA ILE A 111 30.67 -13.95 -21.23
C ILE A 111 31.77 -14.24 -20.22
N GLU A 112 31.48 -14.99 -19.14
CA GLU A 112 32.49 -15.38 -18.14
C GLU A 112 33.65 -16.14 -18.78
N LYS A 113 33.36 -17.12 -19.64
CA LYS A 113 34.39 -17.89 -20.33
C LYS A 113 35.25 -17.02 -21.24
N GLN A 114 34.61 -16.17 -22.05
CA GLN A 114 35.33 -15.26 -22.96
C GLN A 114 36.18 -14.24 -22.19
N ALA A 115 35.69 -13.77 -21.04
CA ALA A 115 36.43 -12.88 -20.17
C ALA A 115 37.64 -13.57 -19.52
N ALA A 116 37.49 -14.81 -19.06
CA ALA A 116 38.61 -15.61 -18.55
C ALA A 116 39.71 -15.78 -19.61
N ASP A 117 39.32 -16.17 -20.83
CA ASP A 117 40.24 -16.27 -21.97
C ASP A 117 40.92 -14.93 -22.28
N PHE A 118 40.17 -13.82 -22.21
CA PHE A 118 40.69 -12.47 -22.40
C PHE A 118 41.72 -12.10 -21.31
N ILE A 119 41.40 -12.34 -20.04
CA ILE A 119 42.29 -12.06 -18.91
C ILE A 119 43.59 -12.87 -19.01
N THR A 120 43.50 -14.18 -19.25
CA THR A 120 44.69 -15.04 -19.42
C THR A 120 45.57 -14.54 -20.56
N PHE A 121 44.95 -14.20 -21.70
CA PHE A 121 45.67 -13.68 -22.86
C PHE A 121 46.37 -12.34 -22.56
N ARG A 122 45.73 -11.44 -21.81
CA ARG A 122 46.29 -10.12 -21.46
C ARG A 122 47.37 -10.20 -20.38
N ARG A 123 47.25 -11.10 -19.41
CA ARG A 123 48.32 -11.37 -18.44
C ARG A 123 49.57 -11.94 -19.10
N GLU A 124 49.42 -12.80 -20.11
CA GLU A 124 50.57 -13.26 -20.89
C GLU A 124 51.21 -12.13 -21.71
N LEU A 125 50.39 -11.22 -22.27
CA LEU A 125 50.89 -10.02 -22.93
C LEU A 125 51.69 -9.13 -21.97
N ILE A 126 51.21 -8.91 -20.74
CA ILE A 126 51.95 -8.21 -19.68
C ILE A 126 53.30 -8.88 -19.43
N ARG A 127 53.29 -10.21 -19.25
CA ARG A 127 54.51 -10.99 -18.97
C ARG A 127 55.53 -10.80 -20.10
N LEU A 128 55.13 -11.00 -21.36
CA LEU A 128 56.02 -10.82 -22.51
C LEU A 128 56.57 -9.39 -22.58
N GLY A 129 55.72 -8.37 -22.42
CA GLY A 129 56.11 -6.97 -22.55
C GLY A 129 57.03 -6.46 -21.45
N THR A 130 56.96 -7.03 -20.24
CA THR A 130 57.74 -6.60 -19.07
C THR A 130 58.95 -7.45 -18.75
N THR A 131 58.98 -8.71 -19.22
CA THR A 131 60.06 -9.67 -18.92
C THR A 131 60.88 -10.06 -20.15
N VAL A 132 60.30 -10.02 -21.35
CA VAL A 132 60.98 -10.42 -22.60
C VAL A 132 61.27 -9.20 -23.46
N SER A 133 60.25 -8.65 -24.13
CA SER A 133 60.34 -7.38 -24.85
C SER A 133 58.94 -6.89 -25.30
N PRO A 134 58.76 -5.57 -25.49
CA PRO A 134 57.58 -5.02 -26.16
C PRO A 134 57.28 -5.67 -27.53
N ALA A 135 58.30 -6.05 -28.30
CA ALA A 135 58.15 -6.68 -29.60
C ALA A 135 57.56 -8.10 -29.53
N GLU A 136 57.87 -8.88 -28.50
CA GLU A 136 57.23 -10.19 -28.30
C GLU A 136 55.76 -10.05 -27.88
N ALA A 137 55.44 -9.02 -27.07
CA ALA A 137 54.06 -8.68 -26.76
C ALA A 137 53.28 -8.23 -28.01
N ASP A 138 53.92 -7.52 -28.95
CA ASP A 138 53.33 -7.11 -30.24
C ASP A 138 52.92 -8.33 -31.07
N LYS A 139 53.82 -9.30 -31.24
CA LYS A 139 53.54 -10.54 -31.99
C LYS A 139 52.32 -11.28 -31.45
N LEU A 140 52.17 -11.32 -30.12
CA LEU A 140 51.03 -11.96 -29.47
C LEU A 140 49.74 -11.14 -29.63
N GLY A 141 49.81 -9.84 -29.34
CA GLY A 141 48.64 -8.97 -29.12
C GLY A 141 48.14 -8.22 -30.36
N ASN A 142 49.02 -7.88 -31.29
CA ASN A 142 48.76 -7.00 -32.43
C ASN A 142 48.57 -7.80 -33.72
N ASN A 143 47.61 -8.72 -33.72
CA ASN A 143 47.25 -9.52 -34.89
C ASN A 143 45.73 -9.65 -35.06
N GLU A 144 45.32 -10.07 -36.26
CA GLU A 144 43.90 -10.16 -36.63
C GLU A 144 43.14 -11.17 -35.76
N ARG A 145 43.79 -12.26 -35.34
CA ARG A 145 43.14 -13.26 -34.48
C ARG A 145 42.82 -12.69 -33.09
N ALA A 146 43.75 -11.95 -32.49
CA ALA A 146 43.53 -11.27 -31.22
C ALA A 146 42.45 -10.18 -31.34
N ARG A 147 42.45 -9.45 -32.45
CA ARG A 147 41.41 -8.45 -32.76
C ARG A 147 40.03 -9.09 -32.88
N ALA A 148 39.91 -10.14 -33.68
CA ALA A 148 38.65 -10.86 -33.92
C ALA A 148 38.06 -11.46 -32.64
N ARG A 149 38.88 -12.10 -31.78
CA ARG A 149 38.42 -12.61 -30.48
C ARG A 149 37.84 -11.50 -29.59
N ARG A 150 38.52 -10.36 -29.51
CA ARG A 150 38.06 -9.21 -28.71
C ARG A 150 36.77 -8.60 -29.28
N ILE A 151 36.64 -8.51 -30.62
CA ILE A 151 35.40 -8.03 -31.26
C ILE A 151 34.23 -8.98 -30.96
N ALA A 152 34.46 -10.31 -31.07
CA ALA A 152 33.45 -11.30 -30.73
C ALA A 152 33.01 -11.20 -29.26
N PHE A 153 33.98 -11.01 -28.36
CA PHE A 153 33.70 -10.82 -26.93
C PHE A 153 32.83 -9.57 -26.67
N GLN A 154 33.24 -8.41 -27.18
CA GLN A 154 32.43 -7.19 -27.03
C GLN A 154 31.06 -7.30 -27.68
N ALA A 155 30.93 -8.04 -28.80
CA ALA A 155 29.64 -8.26 -29.45
C ALA A 155 28.69 -9.12 -28.60
N ASP A 156 29.20 -10.12 -27.88
CA ASP A 156 28.38 -10.94 -26.99
C ASP A 156 27.99 -10.18 -25.72
N VAL A 157 28.87 -9.33 -25.19
CA VAL A 157 28.54 -8.38 -24.11
C VAL A 157 27.46 -7.39 -24.57
N GLU A 158 27.61 -6.80 -25.76
CA GLU A 158 26.66 -5.87 -26.35
C GLU A 158 25.26 -6.50 -26.52
N LYS A 159 25.18 -7.76 -26.96
CA LYS A 159 23.90 -8.48 -27.04
C LYS A 159 23.22 -8.59 -25.67
N ALA A 160 23.98 -8.89 -24.61
CA ALA A 160 23.44 -8.98 -23.25
C ALA A 160 22.97 -7.62 -22.73
N VAL A 161 23.70 -6.55 -23.04
CA VAL A 161 23.33 -5.17 -22.74
C VAL A 161 22.05 -4.78 -23.47
N LEU A 162 21.94 -5.03 -24.77
CA LEU A 162 20.75 -4.71 -25.57
C LEU A 162 19.50 -5.45 -25.07
N ALA A 163 19.64 -6.73 -24.70
CA ALA A 163 18.56 -7.48 -24.08
C ALA A 163 18.13 -6.83 -22.74
N SER A 164 19.09 -6.43 -21.91
CA SER A 164 18.82 -5.79 -20.62
C SER A 164 18.20 -4.40 -20.74
N ARG A 165 18.62 -3.61 -21.72
CA ARG A 165 17.99 -2.31 -22.06
C ARG A 165 16.55 -2.49 -22.53
N LYS A 166 16.27 -3.53 -23.32
CA LYS A 166 14.89 -3.86 -23.75
C LYS A 166 14.01 -4.22 -22.56
N ASP A 167 14.50 -5.07 -21.65
CA ASP A 167 13.78 -5.42 -20.43
C ASP A 167 13.55 -4.20 -19.54
N LEU A 168 14.55 -3.34 -19.38
CA LEU A 168 14.46 -2.08 -18.65
C LEU A 168 13.35 -1.19 -19.22
N ALA A 169 13.33 -1.00 -20.54
CA ALA A 169 12.31 -0.19 -21.21
C ALA A 169 10.89 -0.76 -21.00
N ASN A 170 10.74 -2.09 -21.08
CA ASN A 170 9.47 -2.77 -20.83
C ASN A 170 9.01 -2.58 -19.37
N HIS A 171 9.91 -2.79 -18.40
CA HIS A 171 9.59 -2.60 -16.99
C HIS A 171 9.27 -1.13 -16.66
N GLN A 172 9.96 -0.17 -17.26
CA GLN A 172 9.62 1.25 -17.15
C GLN A 172 8.26 1.59 -17.75
N ALA A 173 7.89 0.98 -18.88
CA ALA A 173 6.59 1.20 -19.50
C ALA A 173 5.46 0.66 -18.61
N ILE A 174 5.61 -0.57 -18.11
CA ILE A 174 4.68 -1.18 -17.16
C ILE A 174 4.56 -0.33 -15.89
N ALA A 175 5.67 0.16 -15.35
CA ALA A 175 5.68 1.00 -14.16
C ALA A 175 4.97 2.34 -14.36
N ARG A 176 5.20 2.99 -15.51
CA ARG A 176 4.53 4.24 -15.85
C ARG A 176 3.02 4.05 -16.01
N GLU A 177 2.61 3.01 -16.73
CA GLU A 177 1.18 2.70 -16.90
C GLU A 177 0.52 2.38 -15.55
N TYR A 178 1.19 1.58 -14.73
CA TYR A 178 0.74 1.23 -13.40
C TYR A 178 0.57 2.47 -12.52
N ASN A 179 1.58 3.33 -12.42
CA ASN A 179 1.50 4.56 -11.60
C ASN A 179 0.40 5.50 -12.09
N ALA A 180 0.28 5.71 -13.40
CA ALA A 180 -0.73 6.60 -13.99
C ALA A 180 -2.16 6.15 -13.66
N LYS A 181 -2.44 4.84 -13.74
CA LYS A 181 -3.76 4.29 -13.45
C LYS A 181 -4.00 4.12 -11.95
N ARG A 182 -2.97 3.78 -11.16
CA ARG A 182 -3.11 3.42 -9.75
C ARG A 182 -3.57 4.61 -8.91
N ALA A 183 -3.06 5.82 -9.17
CA ALA A 183 -3.50 7.03 -8.47
C ALA A 183 -5.01 7.30 -8.63
N ILE A 184 -5.55 7.18 -9.86
CA ILE A 184 -6.99 7.41 -10.08
C ILE A 184 -7.81 6.28 -9.46
N HIS A 185 -7.39 5.02 -9.59
CA HIS A 185 -8.09 3.90 -8.92
C HIS A 185 -8.16 4.08 -7.40
N PHE A 186 -7.05 4.50 -6.77
CA PHE A 186 -7.04 4.81 -5.34
C PHE A 186 -8.03 5.91 -5.00
N MET A 187 -7.99 7.01 -5.75
CA MET A 187 -8.86 8.16 -5.49
C MET A 187 -10.33 7.79 -5.69
N THR A 188 -10.67 7.03 -6.74
CA THR A 188 -12.02 6.55 -6.99
C THR A 188 -12.52 5.64 -5.88
N VAL A 189 -11.73 4.64 -5.48
CA VAL A 189 -12.13 3.70 -4.41
C VAL A 189 -12.24 4.42 -3.06
N ALA A 190 -11.31 5.33 -2.74
CA ALA A 190 -11.36 6.11 -1.51
C ALA A 190 -12.58 7.04 -1.46
N ILE A 191 -12.82 7.82 -2.52
CA ILE A 191 -13.97 8.74 -2.58
C ILE A 191 -15.29 7.95 -2.51
N MET A 192 -15.44 6.90 -3.31
CA MET A 192 -16.66 6.07 -3.29
C MET A 192 -16.89 5.45 -1.91
N GLY A 193 -15.83 4.93 -1.28
CA GLY A 193 -15.90 4.39 0.08
C GLY A 193 -16.37 5.43 1.09
N ILE A 194 -15.73 6.60 1.11
CA ILE A 194 -16.08 7.69 2.04
C ILE A 194 -17.54 8.13 1.82
N VAL A 195 -17.95 8.35 0.57
CA VAL A 195 -19.33 8.76 0.24
C VAL A 195 -20.34 7.73 0.73
N LEU A 196 -20.09 6.44 0.48
CA LEU A 196 -20.97 5.36 0.92
C LEU A 196 -21.05 5.29 2.45
N MET A 197 -19.92 5.41 3.16
CA MET A 197 -19.89 5.38 4.63
C MET A 197 -20.57 6.58 5.26
N VAL A 198 -20.39 7.78 4.70
CA VAL A 198 -21.09 8.98 5.16
C VAL A 198 -22.59 8.82 4.93
N ALA A 199 -23.02 8.34 3.76
CA ALA A 199 -24.43 8.13 3.46
C ALA A 199 -25.08 7.12 4.42
N ILE A 200 -24.43 5.98 4.67
CA ILE A 200 -24.92 4.96 5.61
C ILE A 200 -24.94 5.52 7.05
N SER A 201 -23.89 6.26 7.45
CA SER A 201 -23.81 6.85 8.79
C SER A 201 -24.92 7.87 9.03
N VAL A 202 -25.13 8.78 8.07
CA VAL A 202 -26.21 9.78 8.13
C VAL A 202 -27.57 9.09 8.17
N TRP A 203 -27.79 8.07 7.33
CA TRP A 203 -29.03 7.31 7.32
C TRP A 203 -29.29 6.63 8.68
N ILE A 204 -28.28 5.98 9.28
CA ILE A 204 -28.40 5.35 10.59
C ILE A 204 -28.74 6.38 11.68
N VAL A 205 -28.02 7.51 11.71
CA VAL A 205 -28.24 8.55 12.72
C VAL A 205 -29.63 9.17 12.60
N VAL A 206 -30.05 9.52 11.38
CA VAL A 206 -31.36 10.15 11.16
C VAL A 206 -32.49 9.19 11.48
N GLU A 207 -32.45 7.97 10.93
CA GLU A 207 -33.58 7.03 11.01
C GLU A 207 -33.68 6.35 12.37
N PHE A 208 -32.54 5.95 12.95
CA PHE A 208 -32.51 5.09 14.13
C PHE A 208 -32.15 5.81 15.44
N ILE A 209 -31.70 7.07 15.40
CA ILE A 209 -31.36 7.85 16.60
C ILE A 209 -32.21 9.13 16.67
N SER A 210 -32.06 10.03 15.70
CA SER A 210 -32.68 11.36 15.76
C SER A 210 -34.20 11.32 15.68
N LYS A 211 -34.79 10.53 14.77
CA LYS A 211 -36.25 10.39 14.66
C LYS A 211 -36.88 9.83 15.95
N PRO A 212 -36.46 8.66 16.48
CA PRO A 212 -37.04 8.12 17.71
C PRO A 212 -36.89 9.05 18.92
N LEU A 213 -35.74 9.70 19.09
CA LEU A 213 -35.52 10.64 20.20
C LEU A 213 -36.45 11.86 20.10
N LYS A 214 -36.68 12.40 18.89
CA LYS A 214 -37.65 13.48 18.69
C LYS A 214 -39.07 13.03 19.03
N THR A 215 -39.46 11.82 18.62
CA THR A 215 -40.78 11.27 18.95
C THR A 215 -40.97 11.09 20.45
N ILE A 216 -39.96 10.57 21.15
CA ILE A 216 -39.94 10.46 22.61
C ILE A 216 -40.07 11.84 23.27
N ALA A 217 -39.26 12.81 22.84
CA ALA A 217 -39.29 14.17 23.39
C ALA A 217 -40.67 14.81 23.23
N ASN A 218 -41.27 14.69 22.04
CA ASN A 218 -42.61 15.20 21.77
C ASN A 218 -43.68 14.52 22.63
N ALA A 219 -43.57 13.21 22.88
CA ALA A 219 -44.50 12.49 23.74
C ALA A 219 -44.41 12.95 25.20
N ILE A 220 -43.19 13.15 25.73
CA ILE A 220 -42.99 13.71 27.08
C ILE A 220 -43.62 15.11 27.19
N ILE A 221 -43.38 15.97 26.20
CA ILE A 221 -43.96 17.33 26.15
C ILE A 221 -45.50 17.23 26.15
N SER A 222 -46.08 16.37 25.30
CA SER A 222 -47.54 16.19 25.22
C SER A 222 -48.16 15.75 26.54
N VAL A 223 -47.55 14.75 27.20
CA VAL A 223 -48.02 14.26 28.52
C VAL A 223 -47.90 15.37 29.58
N SER A 224 -46.83 16.18 29.54
CA SER A 224 -46.65 17.30 30.48
C SER A 224 -47.65 18.45 30.28
N GLU A 225 -48.16 18.62 29.06
CA GLU A 225 -49.19 19.62 28.72
C GLU A 225 -50.62 19.10 28.99
N GLY A 226 -50.78 17.89 29.54
CA GLY A 226 -52.09 17.28 29.82
C GLY A 226 -52.79 16.70 28.59
N LYS A 227 -52.07 16.53 27.46
CA LYS A 227 -52.60 15.95 26.22
C LYS A 227 -52.35 14.44 26.23
N TYR A 228 -53.25 13.70 26.87
CA TYR A 228 -53.10 12.26 27.10
C TYR A 228 -53.55 11.37 25.93
N ASP A 229 -54.25 11.92 24.93
CA ASP A 229 -54.80 11.18 23.78
C ASP A 229 -53.77 10.90 22.67
N THR A 230 -52.52 11.35 22.82
CA THR A 230 -51.49 11.09 21.80
C THR A 230 -51.10 9.60 21.76
N PRO A 231 -51.16 8.95 20.58
CA PRO A 231 -50.74 7.55 20.44
C PRO A 231 -49.26 7.41 20.82
N ILE A 232 -48.99 6.61 21.84
CA ILE A 232 -47.64 6.18 22.20
C ILE A 232 -47.33 4.95 21.34
N PRO A 233 -46.25 4.94 20.53
CA PRO A 233 -45.87 3.76 19.75
C PRO A 233 -45.72 2.53 20.66
N ASP A 234 -46.34 1.40 20.28
CA ASP A 234 -46.36 0.18 21.09
C ASP A 234 -44.94 -0.25 21.50
N ALA A 235 -44.67 -0.21 22.80
CA ALA A 235 -43.41 -0.69 23.37
C ALA A 235 -43.34 -2.24 23.46
N HIS A 236 -44.39 -2.91 23.01
CA HIS A 236 -44.54 -4.35 22.97
C HIS A 236 -44.56 -4.85 21.53
N PRO A 237 -43.40 -5.18 20.93
CA PRO A 237 -43.41 -6.11 19.81
C PRO A 237 -44.06 -7.41 20.32
N HIS A 238 -45.07 -7.93 19.62
CA HIS A 238 -45.69 -9.21 19.94
C HIS A 238 -44.62 -10.27 20.25
N HIS A 239 -44.46 -10.59 21.53
CA HIS A 239 -43.49 -11.58 22.01
C HIS A 239 -44.15 -12.95 21.97
N ASP A 240 -43.72 -13.79 21.04
CA ASP A 240 -43.86 -15.24 21.11
C ASP A 240 -43.12 -15.74 22.37
N PRO A 241 -43.76 -16.51 23.28
CA PRO A 241 -43.16 -16.93 24.54
C PRO A 241 -41.97 -17.90 24.42
N ALA A 242 -41.57 -18.32 23.22
CA ALA A 242 -40.55 -19.36 23.05
C ALA A 242 -39.08 -18.89 23.00
N HIS A 243 -38.76 -17.60 22.83
CA HIS A 243 -37.35 -17.15 22.72
C HIS A 243 -37.08 -15.83 23.46
N VAL A 244 -36.74 -15.93 24.74
CA VAL A 244 -36.30 -14.79 25.56
C VAL A 244 -34.82 -14.53 25.30
N HIS A 245 -34.52 -13.71 24.29
CA HIS A 245 -33.28 -12.96 24.24
C HIS A 245 -33.56 -11.54 24.76
N HIS A 246 -33.11 -11.27 25.98
CA HIS A 246 -33.16 -9.97 26.66
C HIS A 246 -32.28 -8.92 25.94
N SER A 247 -32.65 -8.50 24.74
CA SER A 247 -32.13 -7.24 24.19
C SER A 247 -32.97 -6.11 24.78
N HIS A 248 -32.50 -5.53 25.89
CA HIS A 248 -33.08 -4.31 26.44
C HIS A 248 -32.89 -3.19 25.41
N ASP A 249 -33.89 -2.99 24.55
CA ASP A 249 -33.93 -1.82 23.69
C ASP A 249 -34.19 -0.61 24.59
N GLU A 250 -33.16 0.23 24.75
CA GLU A 250 -33.20 1.44 25.57
C GLU A 250 -34.39 2.32 25.18
N ILE A 251 -34.70 2.42 23.88
CA ILE A 251 -35.86 3.17 23.36
C ILE A 251 -37.17 2.55 23.86
N ALA A 252 -37.30 1.23 23.83
CA ALA A 252 -38.51 0.54 24.31
C ALA A 252 -38.67 0.64 25.83
N SER A 253 -37.56 0.71 26.59
CA SER A 253 -37.63 0.95 28.03
C SER A 253 -38.14 2.36 28.37
N VAL A 254 -37.70 3.38 27.60
CA VAL A 254 -38.16 4.76 27.76
C VAL A 254 -39.64 4.88 27.40
N TRP A 255 -40.10 4.22 26.33
CA TRP A 255 -41.52 4.22 25.96
C TRP A 255 -42.41 3.62 27.05
N ARG A 256 -42.02 2.48 27.65
CA ARG A 256 -42.75 1.89 28.79
C ARG A 256 -42.80 2.83 30.00
N ALA A 257 -41.74 3.59 30.26
CA ALA A 257 -41.72 4.56 31.35
C ALA A 257 -42.67 5.74 31.08
N ILE A 258 -42.73 6.23 29.84
CA ILE A 258 -43.66 7.31 29.44
C ILE A 258 -45.11 6.83 29.50
N GLU A 259 -45.39 5.60 29.09
CA GLU A 259 -46.71 4.98 29.21
C GLU A 259 -47.16 4.95 30.67
N HIS A 260 -46.31 4.44 31.58
CA HIS A 260 -46.62 4.43 33.00
C HIS A 260 -46.82 5.84 33.57
N LEU A 261 -46.02 6.82 33.15
CA LEU A 261 -46.14 8.20 33.58
C LEU A 261 -47.46 8.83 33.10
N ARG A 262 -47.85 8.59 31.85
CA ARG A 262 -49.13 9.05 31.29
C ARG A 262 -50.29 8.48 32.11
N ASP A 263 -50.29 7.18 32.37
CA ASP A 263 -51.38 6.52 33.09
C ASP A 263 -51.52 7.06 34.53
N ARG A 264 -50.38 7.31 35.21
CA ARG A 264 -50.35 7.97 36.52
C ARG A 264 -50.82 9.43 36.47
N ALA A 265 -50.48 10.17 35.41
CA ALA A 265 -50.91 11.55 35.25
C ALA A 265 -52.44 11.64 35.00
N ILE A 266 -53.00 10.72 34.22
CA ILE A 266 -54.46 10.58 34.03
C ILE A 266 -55.14 10.29 35.37
N GLU A 267 -54.62 9.34 36.14
CA GLU A 267 -55.15 8.99 37.47
C GLU A 267 -55.12 10.19 38.43
N ALA A 268 -54.01 10.93 38.45
CA ALA A 268 -53.86 12.13 39.29
C ALA A 268 -54.80 13.27 38.87
N ASP A 269 -54.97 13.57 37.57
CA ASP A 269 -55.90 14.61 37.11
C ASP A 269 -57.35 14.21 37.40
N ARG A 270 -57.70 12.94 37.26
CA ARG A 270 -59.02 12.42 37.66
C ARG A 270 -59.28 12.65 39.15
N LEU A 271 -58.36 12.24 40.02
CA LEU A 271 -58.50 12.45 41.46
C LEU A 271 -58.58 13.94 41.83
N ALA A 272 -57.79 14.80 41.16
CA ALA A 272 -57.85 16.25 41.37
C ALA A 272 -59.15 16.90 40.89
N ARG A 273 -59.81 16.35 39.86
CA ARG A 273 -61.16 16.78 39.44
C ARG A 273 -62.21 16.34 40.45
N GLU A 274 -62.17 15.09 40.90
CA GLU A 274 -63.07 14.55 41.94
C GLU A 274 -62.95 15.35 43.25
N GLN A 275 -61.73 15.68 43.70
CA GLN A 275 -61.51 16.52 44.89
C GLN A 275 -62.06 17.95 44.72
N ARG A 276 -61.85 18.57 43.56
CA ARG A 276 -62.40 19.92 43.27
C ARG A 276 -63.93 19.93 43.25
N GLU A 277 -64.56 18.86 42.78
CA GLU A 277 -66.02 18.72 42.84
C GLU A 277 -66.52 18.56 44.27
N ILE A 278 -65.87 17.70 45.07
CA ILE A 278 -66.20 17.52 46.49
C ILE A 278 -66.05 18.84 47.27
N GLU A 279 -64.98 19.60 47.02
CA GLU A 279 -64.75 20.88 47.69
C GLU A 279 -65.75 21.95 47.25
N ARG A 280 -66.15 21.99 45.96
CA ARG A 280 -67.24 22.85 45.49
C ARG A 280 -68.57 22.51 46.16
N LEU A 281 -68.90 21.22 46.27
CA LEU A 281 -70.13 20.79 46.94
C LEU A 281 -70.12 21.21 48.41
N LYS A 282 -69.00 21.02 49.12
CA LYS A 282 -68.84 21.49 50.50
C LYS A 282 -68.94 23.02 50.64
N GLN A 283 -68.37 23.79 49.70
CA GLN A 283 -68.51 25.25 49.69
C GLN A 283 -69.94 25.71 49.42
N MET A 284 -70.70 24.97 48.59
CA MET A 284 -72.12 25.25 48.37
C MET A 284 -72.93 24.97 49.63
N GLU A 285 -72.70 23.84 50.31
CA GLU A 285 -73.33 23.51 51.60
C GLU A 285 -72.99 24.56 52.67
N LEU A 286 -71.73 24.97 52.80
CA LEU A 286 -71.31 26.03 53.73
C LEU A 286 -71.95 27.39 53.42
N ARG A 287 -72.12 27.74 52.14
CA ARG A 287 -72.86 28.97 51.76
C ARG A 287 -74.34 28.89 52.09
N GLN A 288 -74.94 27.70 51.97
CA GLN A 288 -76.34 27.47 52.30
C GLN A 288 -76.58 27.60 53.81
N ILE A 289 -75.62 27.16 54.64
CA ILE A 289 -75.66 27.29 56.11
C ILE A 289 -75.41 28.73 56.60
N ILE A 290 -74.72 29.59 55.84
CA ILE A 290 -74.44 30.99 56.23
C ILE A 290 -75.59 31.95 55.83
N LEU A 291 -76.47 31.53 54.92
CA LEU A 291 -77.61 32.32 54.42
C LEU A 291 -78.95 32.01 55.12
N ASP A 292 -79.00 30.95 55.92
CA ASP A 292 -80.09 30.63 56.87
C ASP A 292 -79.73 31.14 58.28
#